data_AF-A0A182IK68-F1
#
_entry.id   AF-A0A182IK68-F1
#
_cell.length_a   1.000
_cell.length_b   1.000
_cell.length_c   1.000
_cell.angle_alpha   90.00
_cell.angle_beta   90.00
_cell.angle_gamma   90.00
#
_symmetry.space_group_name_H-M   'P 1'
#
loop_
_entity.id
_entity.type
_entity.pdbx_description
1 polymer ?
#
loop_
_entity_poly.entity_id
_entity_poly.type
_entity_poly.pdbx_seq_one_letter_code
_entity_poly.pdbx_strand_id
1 'polypeptide(L)'
;MYQYLLGAMDLGAWLDDRLAFGAHLDSVVERASRLLGLITRMASEIRDPLCLRALYCCWVRPILDYASVTWSPAGVTAADRLERVQRKFTRVAVRRFLNDPSASLPPYPALCRLLGLYM
;
A
#
# COMPACT_ATOMS: atom_id res chain seq x y z
N MET A 1 25.37 -5.90 33.98
CA MET A 1 24.34 -6.97 33.94
C MET A 1 23.32 -6.58 35.00
N TYR A 2 22.28 -5.79 34.74
CA TYR A 2 21.18 -5.97 33.79
C TYR A 2 20.73 -4.60 33.23
N GLN A 3 20.81 -4.45 31.92
CA GLN A 3 20.16 -3.36 31.17
C GLN A 3 18.95 -4.02 30.51
N TYR A 4 17.75 -3.87 31.08
CA TYR A 4 16.52 -4.44 30.53
C TYR A 4 15.39 -3.41 30.50
N LEU A 5 15.04 -3.07 29.25
CA LEU A 5 13.67 -2.94 28.76
C LEU A 5 12.87 -1.69 29.16
N LEU A 6 13.14 -0.58 28.46
CA LEU A 6 12.18 0.53 28.29
C LEU A 6 11.74 0.64 26.82
N GLY A 7 11.48 -0.50 26.16
CA GLY A 7 10.74 -0.49 24.90
C GLY A 7 9.25 -0.48 25.19
N ALA A 8 8.64 0.72 25.23
CA ALA A 8 7.20 0.85 25.44
C ALA A 8 6.45 0.36 24.20
N MET A 9 5.62 -0.68 24.39
CA MET A 9 4.70 -1.17 23.38
C MET A 9 3.39 -0.41 23.53
N ASP A 10 3.07 0.46 22.59
CA ASP A 10 1.75 1.09 22.52
C ASP A 10 1.05 0.69 21.22
N LEU A 11 -0.19 0.23 21.33
CA LEU A 11 -1.07 -0.22 20.23
C LEU A 11 -0.46 -1.24 19.24
N GLY A 12 0.51 -2.06 19.68
CA GLY A 12 1.13 -3.11 18.85
C GLY A 12 2.25 -2.63 17.93
N ALA A 13 2.74 -1.39 18.11
CA ALA A 13 3.95 -0.90 17.47
C ALA A 13 5.11 -0.92 18.47
N TRP A 14 6.29 -1.36 18.01
CA TRP A 14 7.54 -1.20 18.75
C TRP A 14 7.99 0.26 18.61
N LEU A 15 7.95 1.02 19.71
CA LEU A 15 8.70 2.28 19.77
C LEU A 15 10.17 1.94 19.98
N ASP A 16 10.96 2.15 18.94
CA ASP A 16 12.42 2.24 19.08
C ASP A 16 12.76 3.57 19.77
N ASP A 17 13.71 3.55 20.72
CA ASP A 17 14.19 4.66 21.55
C ASP A 17 14.78 5.84 20.73
N ARG A 18 14.74 5.77 19.38
CA ARG A 18 15.21 6.78 18.43
C ARG A 18 14.15 7.28 17.42
N LEU A 19 12.86 6.99 17.61
CA LEU A 19 11.81 7.48 16.68
C LEU A 19 12.05 7.06 15.21
N ALA A 20 12.64 5.88 14.96
CA ALA A 20 12.92 5.39 13.61
C ALA A 20 11.65 4.83 12.93
N PHE A 21 10.64 5.68 12.72
CA PHE A 21 9.36 5.35 12.07
C PHE A 21 9.52 4.75 10.67
N GLY A 22 10.68 4.96 10.03
CA GLY A 22 11.00 4.37 8.74
C GLY A 22 10.95 2.84 8.74
N ALA A 23 11.52 2.17 9.76
CA ALA A 23 11.53 0.70 9.82
C ALA A 23 10.12 0.12 9.97
N HIS A 24 9.29 0.78 10.79
CA HIS A 24 7.88 0.39 10.93
C HIS A 24 7.11 0.61 9.63
N LEU A 25 7.26 1.78 9.00
CA LEU A 25 6.63 2.09 7.72
C LEU A 25 7.05 1.09 6.64
N ASP A 26 8.33 0.71 6.59
CA ASP A 26 8.82 -0.29 5.65
C ASP A 26 8.16 -1.65 5.88
N SER A 27 7.97 -2.07 7.15
CA SER A 27 7.24 -3.30 7.48
C SER A 27 5.77 -3.27 7.03
N VAL A 28 5.11 -2.11 7.17
CA VAL A 28 3.73 -1.88 6.72
C VAL A 28 3.64 -1.94 5.20
N VAL A 29 4.51 -1.22 4.50
CA VAL A 29 4.58 -1.20 3.03
C VAL A 29 4.88 -2.60 2.48
N GLU A 30 5.78 -3.35 3.14
CA GLU A 30 6.09 -4.72 2.79
C GLU A 30 4.88 -5.64 2.99
N ARG A 31 4.18 -5.54 4.13
CA ARG A 31 2.95 -6.30 4.39
C ARG A 31 1.89 -6.01 3.33
N ALA A 32 1.61 -4.74 3.05
CA ALA A 32 0.65 -4.32 2.03
C ALA A 32 1.05 -4.80 0.63
N SER A 33 2.34 -4.73 0.29
CA SER A 33 2.89 -5.19 -0.99
C SER A 33 2.79 -6.71 -1.18
N ARG A 34 3.06 -7.48 -0.12
CA ARG A 34 2.89 -8.95 -0.12
C ARG A 34 1.44 -9.33 -0.33
N LEU A 35 0.52 -8.67 0.37
CA LEU A 35 -0.91 -8.91 0.25
C LEU A 35 -1.43 -8.55 -1.15
N LEU A 36 -1.00 -7.41 -1.69
CA LEU A 36 -1.27 -7.03 -3.08
C LEU A 36 -0.77 -8.11 -4.04
N GLY A 37 0.45 -8.62 -3.85
CA GLY A 37 1.02 -9.71 -4.67
C GLY A 37 0.26 -11.04 -4.53
N LEU A 38 -0.35 -11.33 -3.39
CA LEU A 38 -1.23 -12.48 -3.21
C LEU A 38 -2.53 -12.28 -4.00
N ILE A 39 -3.20 -11.14 -3.82
CA ILE A 39 -4.45 -10.80 -4.50
C ILE A 39 -4.27 -10.84 -6.01
N THR A 40 -3.19 -10.24 -6.54
CA THR A 40 -2.96 -10.24 -7.98
C THR A 40 -2.76 -11.65 -8.54
N ARG A 41 -2.12 -12.56 -7.79
CA ARG A 41 -1.96 -13.95 -8.20
C ARG A 41 -3.28 -14.73 -8.13
N MET A 42 -4.03 -14.60 -7.03
CA MET A 42 -5.30 -15.31 -6.86
C MET A 42 -6.37 -14.82 -7.84
N ALA A 43 -6.38 -13.52 -8.14
CA ALA A 43 -7.29 -12.90 -9.09
C ALA A 43 -6.72 -12.82 -10.52
N SER A 44 -5.82 -13.75 -10.93
CA SER A 44 -5.16 -13.69 -12.23
C SER A 44 -6.12 -13.60 -13.40
N GLU A 45 -7.25 -14.31 -13.31
CA GLU A 45 -8.28 -14.39 -14.36
C GLU A 45 -9.27 -13.22 -14.31
N ILE A 46 -9.27 -12.43 -13.23
CA ILE A 46 -10.19 -11.30 -13.08
C ILE A 46 -9.68 -10.13 -13.91
N ARG A 47 -10.49 -9.73 -14.90
CA ARG A 47 -10.22 -8.59 -15.79
C ARG A 47 -11.04 -7.35 -15.44
N ASP A 48 -12.11 -7.50 -14.66
CA ASP A 48 -12.92 -6.37 -14.22
C ASP A 48 -12.13 -5.50 -13.22
N PRO A 49 -11.81 -4.24 -13.58
CA PRO A 49 -11.07 -3.35 -12.71
C PRO A 49 -11.83 -3.00 -11.43
N LEU A 50 -13.16 -3.03 -11.42
CA LEU A 50 -13.96 -2.73 -10.23
C LEU A 50 -13.92 -3.87 -9.21
N CYS A 51 -13.96 -5.12 -9.66
CA CYS A 51 -13.73 -6.28 -8.81
C CYS A 51 -12.32 -6.27 -8.20
N LEU A 52 -11.28 -6.00 -9.00
CA LEU A 52 -9.90 -5.87 -8.50
C LEU A 52 -9.77 -4.72 -7.50
N ARG A 53 -10.48 -3.61 -7.74
CA ARG A 53 -10.56 -2.49 -6.79
C ARG A 53 -11.22 -2.91 -5.48
N ALA A 54 -12.33 -3.63 -5.51
CA ALA A 54 -13.00 -4.09 -4.30
C ALA A 54 -12.05 -4.95 -3.44
N LEU A 55 -11.33 -5.89 -4.05
CA LEU A 55 -10.32 -6.70 -3.36
C LEU A 55 -9.20 -5.84 -2.76
N TYR A 56 -8.68 -4.87 -3.53
CA TYR A 56 -7.68 -3.93 -3.02
C TYR A 56 -8.19 -3.10 -1.85
N CYS A 57 -9.40 -2.53 -1.96
CA CYS A 57 -10.02 -1.70 -0.93
C CYS A 57 -10.38 -2.47 0.34
N CYS A 58 -10.71 -3.76 0.23
CA CYS A 58 -11.04 -4.57 1.40
C CYS A 58 -9.81 -5.09 2.15
N TRP A 59 -8.68 -5.32 1.46
CA TRP A 59 -7.55 -6.06 2.04
C TRP A 59 -6.29 -5.20 2.20
N VAL A 60 -5.95 -4.41 1.19
CA VAL A 60 -4.68 -3.65 1.14
C VAL A 60 -4.88 -2.23 1.64
N ARG A 61 -5.96 -1.57 1.20
CA ARG A 61 -6.25 -0.17 1.53
C ARG A 61 -6.32 0.09 3.05
N PRO A 62 -6.95 -0.74 3.88
CA PRO A 62 -7.02 -0.48 5.32
C PRO A 62 -5.65 -0.48 6.01
N ILE A 63 -4.70 -1.28 5.51
CA ILE A 63 -3.31 -1.31 6.02
C ILE A 63 -2.62 0.02 5.73
N LEU A 64 -2.81 0.56 4.53
CA LEU A 64 -2.21 1.83 4.11
C LEU A 64 -2.88 3.03 4.79
N ASP A 65 -4.19 2.98 4.99
CA ASP A 65 -4.96 4.08 5.63
C ASP A 65 -4.70 4.16 7.13
N TYR A 66 -4.61 3.02 7.82
CA TYR A 66 -4.16 2.99 9.21
C TYR A 66 -2.80 3.69 9.34
N ALA A 67 -1.93 3.42 8.37
CA ALA A 67 -0.58 3.93 8.34
C ALA A 67 -0.46 5.41 7.97
N SER A 68 -1.28 5.89 7.05
CA SER A 68 -1.28 7.31 6.70
C SER A 68 -1.73 8.19 7.87
N VAL A 69 -2.67 7.72 8.70
CA VAL A 69 -3.15 8.46 9.88
C VAL A 69 -2.11 8.48 10.99
N THR A 70 -1.49 7.34 11.31
CA THR A 70 -0.49 7.25 12.38
C THR A 70 0.83 7.91 12.02
N TRP A 71 1.21 7.95 10.74
CA TRP A 71 2.47 8.51 10.26
C TRP A 71 2.30 9.75 9.36
N SER A 72 1.15 10.41 9.43
CA SER A 72 0.90 11.72 8.79
C SER A 72 1.99 12.77 9.08
N PRO A 73 2.55 12.89 10.30
CA PRO A 73 3.64 13.84 10.56
C PRO A 73 5.01 13.40 10.04
N ALA A 74 5.17 12.18 9.50
CA ALA A 74 6.46 11.61 9.08
C ALA A 74 7.01 12.16 7.72
N GLY A 75 6.30 13.09 7.09
CA GLY A 75 6.76 13.84 5.91
C GLY A 75 6.48 13.16 4.56
N VAL A 76 6.76 13.89 3.47
CA VAL A 76 6.47 13.53 2.07
C VAL A 76 6.98 12.13 1.69
N THR A 77 8.15 11.74 2.21
CA THR A 77 8.77 10.44 1.96
C THR A 77 7.89 9.27 2.42
N ALA A 78 7.14 9.43 3.51
CA ALA A 78 6.27 8.37 4.02
C ALA A 78 5.05 8.18 3.10
N ALA A 79 4.43 9.30 2.68
CA ALA A 79 3.34 9.30 1.73
C ALA A 79 3.75 8.64 0.40
N ASP A 80 4.92 9.00 -0.15
CA ASP A 80 5.46 8.42 -1.38
C ASP A 80 5.62 6.89 -1.30
N ARG A 81 6.08 6.38 -0.14
CA ARG A 81 6.24 4.93 0.08
C ARG A 81 4.90 4.20 0.11
N LEU A 82 3.89 4.76 0.79
CA LEU A 82 2.54 4.21 0.80
C LEU A 82 1.90 4.26 -0.60
N GLU A 83 2.05 5.39 -1.29
CA GLU A 83 1.51 5.62 -2.62
C GLU A 83 2.14 4.68 -3.66
N ARG A 84 3.39 4.25 -3.47
CA ARG A 84 4.03 3.23 -4.32
C ARG A 84 3.22 1.93 -4.39
N VAL A 85 2.57 1.52 -3.32
CA VAL A 85 1.69 0.34 -3.30
C VAL A 85 0.44 0.59 -4.13
N GLN A 86 -0.20 1.75 -3.97
CA GLN A 86 -1.36 2.15 -4.77
C GLN A 86 -1.01 2.26 -6.27
N ARG A 87 0.09 2.92 -6.63
CA ARG A 87 0.63 3.02 -8.00
C ARG A 87 0.86 1.64 -8.63
N LYS A 88 1.34 0.67 -7.86
CA LYS A 88 1.50 -0.70 -8.33
C LYS A 88 0.15 -1.37 -8.60
N PHE A 89 -0.82 -1.20 -7.69
CA PHE A 89 -2.17 -1.73 -7.88
C PHE A 89 -2.84 -1.15 -9.13
N THR A 90 -2.87 0.18 -9.27
CA THR A 90 -3.58 0.84 -10.39
C THR A 90 -3.02 0.41 -11.74
N ARG A 91 -1.70 0.27 -11.85
CA ARG A 91 -1.05 -0.26 -13.06
C ARG A 91 -1.48 -1.69 -13.36
N VAL A 92 -1.51 -2.58 -12.37
CA VAL A 92 -1.92 -3.98 -12.58
C VAL A 92 -3.39 -4.06 -12.99
N ALA A 93 -4.29 -3.35 -12.30
CA ALA A 93 -5.72 -3.37 -12.58
C ALA A 93 -6.01 -2.87 -14.00
N VAL A 94 -5.44 -1.73 -14.40
CA VAL A 94 -5.68 -1.17 -15.74
C VAL A 94 -4.99 -1.99 -16.83
N ARG A 95 -3.79 -2.53 -16.59
CA ARG A 95 -3.12 -3.39 -17.58
C ARG A 95 -3.93 -4.65 -17.88
N ARG A 96 -4.55 -5.25 -16.85
CA ARG A 96 -5.44 -6.40 -17.01
C ARG A 96 -6.74 -6.05 -17.72
N PHE A 97 -7.30 -4.87 -17.41
CA PHE A 97 -8.50 -4.37 -18.07
C PHE A 97 -8.28 -4.14 -19.57
N LEU A 98 -7.18 -3.47 -19.95
CA LEU A 98 -6.86 -3.20 -21.35
C LEU A 98 -6.57 -4.48 -22.15
N ASN A 99 -5.92 -5.46 -21.50
CA ASN A 99 -5.54 -6.74 -22.12
C ASN A 99 -4.79 -6.60 -23.47
N ASP A 100 -4.09 -5.48 -23.64
CA ASP A 100 -3.29 -5.17 -24.84
C ASP A 100 -1.86 -4.82 -24.39
N PRO A 101 -0.85 -5.61 -24.81
CA PRO A 101 0.54 -5.34 -24.46
C PRO A 101 1.09 -4.05 -25.09
N SER A 102 0.53 -3.60 -26.21
CA SER A 102 0.97 -2.42 -26.95
C SER A 102 0.33 -1.12 -26.45
N ALA A 103 -0.81 -1.21 -25.75
CA ALA A 103 -1.50 -0.05 -25.22
C ALA A 103 -0.64 0.72 -24.19
N SER A 104 -0.56 2.03 -24.38
CA SER A 104 0.08 2.94 -23.43
C SER A 104 -0.80 3.11 -22.18
N LEU A 105 -0.17 3.10 -21.01
CA LEU A 105 -0.87 3.33 -19.74
C LEU A 105 -1.02 4.84 -19.51
N PRO A 106 -2.23 5.33 -19.16
CA PRO A 106 -2.42 6.70 -18.71
C PRO A 106 -1.52 7.06 -17.52
N PRO A 107 -1.25 8.36 -17.29
CA PRO A 107 -0.50 8.81 -16.12
C PRO A 107 -1.24 8.44 -14.83
N TYR A 108 -0.50 8.26 -13.74
CA TYR A 108 -1.03 7.74 -12.48
C TYR A 108 -2.31 8.44 -11.97
N PRO A 109 -2.42 9.79 -11.97
CA PRO A 109 -3.66 10.46 -11.56
C PRO A 109 -4.88 10.06 -12.40
N ALA A 110 -4.71 9.79 -13.70
CA ALA A 110 -5.78 9.32 -14.56
C ALA A 110 -6.19 7.88 -14.23
N LEU A 111 -5.23 7.01 -13.90
CA LEU A 111 -5.52 5.65 -13.44
C LEU A 111 -6.34 5.65 -12.13
N CYS A 112 -5.99 6.53 -11.19
CA CYS A 112 -6.74 6.71 -9.96
C CYS A 112 -8.18 7.16 -10.21
N ARG A 113 -8.39 8.12 -11.10
CA ARG A 113 -9.74 8.58 -11.49
C ARG A 113 -10.56 7.46 -12.12
N LEU A 114 -9.97 6.71 -13.05
CA LEU A 114 -10.64 5.58 -13.71
C LEU A 114 -11.07 4.51 -12.71
N LEU A 115 -10.25 4.26 -11.68
CA LEU A 115 -10.56 3.32 -10.62
C LEU A 115 -11.35 3.95 -9.47
N GLY A 116 -11.64 5.25 -9.47
CA GLY A 116 -12.30 5.93 -8.35
C GLY A 116 -11.53 5.82 -7.03
N LEU A 117 -10.19 5.88 -7.07
CA LEU A 117 -9.32 5.92 -5.90
C LEU A 117 -8.89 7.36 -5.60
N TYR A 118 -8.82 7.72 -4.33
CA TYR A 118 -8.23 9.00 -3.90
C TYR A 118 -6.70 8.94 -3.95
N MET A 119 -6.09 10.10 -4.23
CA MET A 119 -4.63 10.31 -4.13
C MET A 119 -4.21 10.39 -2.67
#